data_AF-A0A6A5UWA4-F1
#
_entry.id   AF-A0A6A5UWA4-F1
#
_cell.length_a   1.000
_cell.length_b   1.000
_cell.length_c   1.000
_cell.angle_alpha   90.00
_cell.angle_beta   90.00
_cell.angle_gamma   90.00
#
_symmetry.space_group_name_H-M   'P 1'
#
loop_
_entity.id
_entity.type
_entity.pdbx_description
1 polymer ?
#
loop_
_entity_poly.entity_id
_entity_poly.type
_entity_poly.pdbx_seq_one_letter_code
_entity_poly.pdbx_strand_id
1 'polypeptide(L)'
;MRHKAVHRREDFLTCLPLLVFAIQSIVAIPSAQPFAQWKRQAAASNTTIGTRVDRGYEIYEGVSDSSTGINSFKGIRFAAPPTGALRWQAPQSPKSNRLSVLSAAELGPSCPQASANTPQAQVADPSGNEDCLFLSVYVPQNATNLPVFVWIHGGGYGIGSGSQDLSGIINANNNSFIGVAIQYRLGAFGFLAGDEVHRNDVVNAGILDQLFALQWVQAYIELFGGDPSRVTIAGQSAGAGSVMLLDIAYGGTLGTSSFVNSITASPWAYGNSSQTIFECLVSQSTETLQNASTLVSPLGTFGTWAFLPFTDDVFIQSTPSQALLERKVNGLNQLSGNNAEQGDAFTTQNITTENDLDYIAKLLYYYPSSNVSVSSDGLTRTATGQQQRAQAIYGDSTFVCPSCWLAEAYNANGRTRYKYQYSIPITLHGADLAAYYGPAGDTVGPDLMFAFQRIWCNFITTGNPSISSDIAVGASANGTSEPELENWPFYALWDPKMVNLNQTGGSPVSLDLSKLVGLDQNVTVYEGSGFRNDISLVDGYEWEGGRGMRCDFWLSVSKIVPE
;
A
#
# COMPACT_ATOMS: atom_id res chain seq x y z
N MET A 1 -45.03 27.44 -43.03
CA MET A 1 -45.15 25.97 -43.08
C MET A 1 -44.18 25.43 -42.02
N ARG A 2 -44.59 25.08 -40.78
CA ARG A 2 -45.27 23.83 -40.32
C ARG A 2 -44.50 22.58 -40.82
N HIS A 3 -43.98 21.66 -40.01
CA HIS A 3 -44.47 20.99 -38.79
C HIS A 3 -43.31 20.34 -37.97
N LYS A 4 -43.31 20.46 -36.62
CA LYS A 4 -43.64 19.45 -35.57
C LYS A 4 -42.73 18.19 -35.56
N ALA A 5 -41.91 17.86 -34.56
CA ALA A 5 -42.02 17.76 -33.08
C ALA A 5 -42.21 16.32 -32.55
N VAL A 6 -41.67 16.07 -31.33
CA VAL A 6 -42.17 15.23 -30.20
C VAL A 6 -41.47 13.85 -30.04
N HIS A 7 -41.01 13.28 -28.90
CA HIS A 7 -40.96 13.44 -27.41
C HIS A 7 -39.69 12.64 -26.94
N ARG A 8 -39.00 12.82 -25.80
CA ARG A 8 -39.40 12.79 -24.38
C ARG A 8 -38.36 13.54 -23.52
N ARG A 9 -38.84 14.43 -22.67
CA ARG A 9 -38.13 15.12 -21.57
C ARG A 9 -39.13 15.23 -20.42
N GLU A 10 -39.17 14.24 -19.54
CA GLU A 10 -39.76 14.23 -18.20
C GLU A 10 -38.93 13.14 -17.49
N ASP A 11 -37.84 13.50 -16.79
CA ASP A 11 -37.78 13.51 -15.31
C ASP A 11 -36.54 14.30 -14.80
N PHE A 12 -36.51 15.63 -14.95
CA PHE A 12 -35.36 16.46 -14.54
C PHE A 12 -35.74 17.73 -13.76
N LEU A 13 -36.93 17.76 -13.15
CA LEU A 13 -37.48 18.95 -12.50
C LEU A 13 -38.16 18.62 -11.18
N THR A 14 -37.44 18.02 -10.24
CA THR A 14 -37.83 17.99 -8.82
C THR A 14 -36.59 17.97 -7.93
N CYS A 15 -35.86 19.10 -7.84
CA CYS A 15 -34.96 19.40 -6.71
C CYS A 15 -34.41 20.84 -6.86
N LEU A 16 -35.24 21.83 -6.54
CA LEU A 16 -34.86 23.19 -6.09
C LEU A 16 -36.15 23.86 -5.57
N PRO A 17 -36.17 24.70 -4.51
CA PRO A 17 -35.07 25.20 -3.67
C PRO A 17 -35.35 25.11 -2.14
N LEU A 18 -34.30 25.06 -1.32
CA LEU A 18 -34.29 25.63 0.06
C LEU A 18 -32.83 25.76 0.52
N LEU A 19 -32.21 26.91 0.27
CA LEU A 19 -30.91 27.26 0.86
C LEU A 19 -30.78 28.78 0.97
N VAL A 20 -31.17 29.31 2.13
CA VAL A 20 -30.67 30.57 2.66
C VAL A 20 -30.38 30.34 4.15
N PHE A 21 -29.15 30.68 4.56
CA PHE A 21 -28.56 30.66 5.90
C PHE A 21 -27.83 29.39 6.36
N ALA A 22 -26.49 29.39 6.22
CA ALA A 22 -25.57 28.87 7.23
C ALA A 22 -24.17 29.50 7.09
N ILE A 23 -24.00 30.62 7.79
CA ILE A 23 -22.88 30.99 8.68
C ILE A 23 -21.47 30.50 8.30
N GLN A 24 -20.60 31.49 8.02
CA GLN A 24 -19.15 31.38 7.99
C GLN A 24 -18.61 30.68 9.25
N SER A 25 -18.13 29.46 9.10
CA SER A 25 -17.32 28.78 10.11
C SER A 25 -15.86 28.98 9.74
N ILE A 26 -15.12 29.66 10.61
CA ILE A 26 -13.67 29.80 10.54
C ILE A 26 -13.08 28.39 10.56
N VAL A 27 -12.36 28.02 9.50
CA VAL A 27 -11.57 26.78 9.44
C VAL A 27 -10.51 26.86 10.55
N ALA A 28 -10.79 26.21 11.67
CA ALA A 28 -9.77 25.92 12.65
C ALA A 28 -8.85 24.87 12.03
N ILE A 29 -7.58 25.21 11.86
CA ILE A 29 -6.51 24.24 11.59
C ILE A 29 -6.70 23.09 12.59
N PRO A 30 -6.90 21.83 12.16
CA PRO A 30 -7.05 20.73 13.09
C PRO A 30 -5.83 20.74 14.00
N SER A 31 -6.04 20.80 15.31
CA SER A 31 -4.95 20.72 16.28
C SER A 31 -4.07 19.53 15.91
N ALA A 32 -2.75 19.68 15.92
CA ALA A 32 -1.79 18.64 15.53
C ALA A 32 -1.94 17.30 16.30
N GLN A 33 -2.79 17.24 17.34
CA GLN A 33 -3.15 16.04 18.07
C GLN A 33 -4.63 16.06 18.53
N PRO A 34 -5.61 15.69 17.68
CA PRO A 34 -7.02 15.62 18.09
C PRO A 34 -7.27 14.56 19.20
N PHE A 35 -6.28 13.70 19.47
CA PHE A 35 -6.27 12.72 20.57
C PHE A 35 -5.19 12.99 21.62
N ALA A 36 -4.54 14.15 21.65
CA ALA A 36 -3.72 14.54 22.83
C ALA A 36 -4.56 14.50 24.12
N GLN A 37 -5.85 14.83 24.00
CA GLN A 37 -6.85 14.69 25.06
C GLN A 37 -7.10 13.24 25.51
N TRP A 38 -6.64 12.24 24.76
CA TRP A 38 -6.79 10.81 25.06
C TRP A 38 -5.49 10.11 25.45
N LYS A 39 -4.34 10.81 25.48
CA LYS A 39 -3.13 10.29 26.11
C LYS A 39 -3.43 10.03 27.59
N ARG A 40 -3.80 8.80 27.92
CA ARG A 40 -3.80 8.36 29.31
C ARG A 40 -2.35 8.25 29.73
N GLN A 41 -2.05 8.76 30.92
CA GLN A 41 -0.90 8.27 31.66
C GLN A 41 -1.21 6.82 32.03
N ALA A 42 -0.75 5.87 31.22
CA ALA A 42 -0.83 4.45 31.55
C ALA A 42 -0.03 4.24 32.84
N ALA A 43 -0.72 3.90 33.94
CA ALA A 43 -0.06 3.49 35.16
C ALA A 43 0.66 2.16 34.87
N ALA A 44 1.97 2.12 35.12
CA ALA A 44 2.78 0.93 35.00
C ALA A 44 2.17 -0.20 35.84
N SER A 45 1.52 -1.16 35.16
CA SER A 45 1.07 -2.41 35.76
C SER A 45 1.80 -3.54 35.05
N ASN A 46 2.69 -4.22 35.78
CA ASN A 46 3.28 -5.51 35.39
C ASN A 46 2.18 -6.59 35.37
N THR A 47 1.30 -6.52 34.37
CA THR A 47 0.25 -7.53 34.14
C THR A 47 0.47 -8.11 32.77
N THR A 48 0.48 -9.44 32.69
CA THR A 48 0.21 -10.19 31.47
C THR A 48 -0.93 -9.49 30.74
N ILE A 49 -0.74 -9.12 29.48
CA ILE A 49 -1.81 -8.50 28.69
C ILE A 49 -2.85 -9.58 28.48
N GLY A 50 -3.87 -9.57 29.34
CA GLY A 50 -5.03 -10.42 29.18
C GLY A 50 -5.71 -10.11 27.85
N THR A 51 -6.63 -10.97 27.45
CA THR A 51 -7.46 -10.76 26.27
C THR A 51 -8.47 -9.63 26.44
N ARG A 52 -8.52 -8.95 27.58
CA ARG A 52 -9.46 -7.85 27.83
C ARG A 52 -8.79 -6.48 27.80
N VAL A 53 -9.28 -5.58 26.96
CA VAL A 53 -8.74 -4.21 26.82
C VAL A 53 -9.85 -3.16 26.95
N ASP A 54 -9.64 -2.17 27.82
CA ASP A 54 -10.54 -1.02 28.02
C ASP A 54 -9.94 0.25 27.41
N ARG A 55 -10.53 0.72 26.31
CA ARG A 55 -10.09 1.90 25.55
C ARG A 55 -10.77 3.19 26.01
N GLY A 56 -11.73 3.09 26.93
CA GLY A 56 -12.43 4.23 27.53
C GLY A 56 -13.72 4.60 26.87
N TYR A 57 -13.86 4.32 25.56
CA TYR A 57 -15.12 4.43 24.85
C TYR A 57 -15.78 3.06 24.64
N GLU A 58 -15.01 1.97 24.58
CA GLU A 58 -15.48 0.59 24.43
C GLU A 58 -14.51 -0.37 25.14
N ILE A 59 -15.02 -1.54 25.53
CA ILE A 59 -14.26 -2.63 26.16
C ILE A 59 -14.31 -3.85 25.25
N TYR A 60 -13.17 -4.45 24.92
CA TYR A 60 -13.07 -5.60 24.03
C TYR A 60 -12.48 -6.83 24.72
N GLU A 61 -12.93 -8.01 24.29
CA GLU A 61 -12.37 -9.31 24.61
C GLU A 61 -11.81 -9.95 23.33
N GLY A 62 -10.49 -10.09 23.23
CA GLY A 62 -9.79 -10.78 22.15
C GLY A 62 -9.70 -12.30 22.36
N VAL A 63 -8.93 -12.94 21.50
CA VAL A 63 -8.70 -14.39 21.51
C VAL A 63 -7.23 -14.67 21.74
N SER A 64 -6.93 -15.51 22.72
CA SER A 64 -5.58 -16.03 22.95
C SER A 64 -5.39 -17.33 22.19
N ASP A 65 -4.34 -17.43 21.39
CA ASP A 65 -3.95 -18.64 20.69
C ASP A 65 -2.62 -19.14 21.24
N SER A 66 -2.65 -20.27 21.96
CA SER A 66 -1.46 -20.88 22.55
C SER A 66 -0.56 -21.57 21.53
N SER A 67 -1.05 -21.89 20.33
CA SER A 67 -0.26 -22.52 19.27
C SER A 67 0.69 -21.53 18.61
N THR A 68 0.26 -20.26 18.48
CA THR A 68 1.05 -19.16 17.93
C THR A 68 1.68 -18.29 19.03
N GLY A 69 1.18 -18.36 20.27
CA GLY A 69 1.59 -17.47 21.36
C GLY A 69 1.12 -16.02 21.16
N ILE A 70 0.09 -15.81 20.33
CA ILE A 70 -0.45 -14.51 19.95
C ILE A 70 -1.85 -14.33 20.55
N ASN A 71 -2.08 -13.16 21.13
CA ASN A 71 -3.39 -12.63 21.45
C ASN A 71 -3.85 -11.77 20.26
N SER A 72 -4.99 -12.11 19.67
CA SER A 72 -5.58 -11.37 18.57
C SER A 72 -6.83 -10.60 19.00
N PHE A 73 -6.96 -9.38 18.53
CA PHE A 73 -8.12 -8.52 18.74
C PHE A 73 -8.58 -8.01 17.38
N LYS A 74 -9.52 -8.72 16.77
CA LYS A 74 -10.03 -8.47 15.43
C LYS A 74 -11.33 -7.66 15.51
N GLY A 75 -11.57 -6.79 14.52
CA GLY A 75 -12.82 -6.01 14.47
C GLY A 75 -12.91 -4.92 15.54
N ILE A 76 -11.78 -4.33 15.92
CA ILE A 76 -11.72 -3.20 16.82
C ILE A 76 -12.15 -1.92 16.07
N ARG A 77 -13.21 -1.25 16.52
CA ARG A 77 -13.68 0.00 15.89
C ARG A 77 -12.70 1.13 16.19
N PHE A 78 -12.13 1.76 15.18
CA PHE A 78 -11.25 2.93 15.38
C PHE A 78 -11.91 4.26 15.01
N ALA A 79 -12.93 4.24 14.14
CA ALA A 79 -13.73 5.42 13.79
C ALA A 79 -15.25 5.15 13.80
N ALA A 80 -16.04 6.21 13.90
CA ALA A 80 -17.49 6.15 13.72
C ALA A 80 -17.85 5.64 12.31
N PRO A 81 -19.00 4.94 12.14
CA PRO A 81 -19.45 4.50 10.82
C PRO A 81 -19.53 5.69 9.85
N PRO A 82 -18.80 5.69 8.72
CA PRO A 82 -18.80 6.80 7.76
C PRO A 82 -20.04 6.74 6.84
N THR A 83 -21.23 6.59 7.41
CA THR A 83 -22.50 6.44 6.69
C THR A 83 -23.34 7.71 6.71
N GLY A 84 -24.28 7.83 5.76
CA GLY A 84 -25.20 8.96 5.70
C GLY A 84 -24.47 10.30 5.61
N ALA A 85 -24.70 11.20 6.59
CA ALA A 85 -24.06 12.51 6.63
C ALA A 85 -22.53 12.46 6.86
N LEU A 86 -21.97 11.33 7.31
CA LEU A 86 -20.53 11.13 7.45
C LEU A 86 -19.88 10.54 6.19
N ARG A 87 -20.67 10.27 5.15
CA ARG A 87 -20.14 9.82 3.85
C ARG A 87 -19.25 10.91 3.26
N TRP A 88 -18.05 10.52 2.81
CA TRP A 88 -16.97 11.40 2.33
C TRP A 88 -16.44 12.45 3.31
N GLN A 89 -16.91 12.45 4.55
CA GLN A 89 -16.37 13.31 5.60
C GLN A 89 -15.11 12.70 6.22
N ALA A 90 -14.34 13.53 6.91
CA ALA A 90 -13.17 13.06 7.65
C ALA A 90 -13.65 12.09 8.74
N PRO A 91 -12.90 11.01 9.02
CA PRO A 91 -13.26 10.07 10.07
C PRO A 91 -13.42 10.79 11.41
N GLN A 92 -14.41 10.34 12.19
CA GLN A 92 -14.72 10.90 13.50
C GLN A 92 -14.60 9.84 14.58
N SER A 93 -14.46 10.28 15.82
CA SER A 93 -14.35 9.40 16.98
C SER A 93 -15.60 8.53 17.12
N PRO A 94 -15.45 7.22 17.42
CA PRO A 94 -16.59 6.36 17.71
C PRO A 94 -17.42 6.89 18.88
N LYS A 95 -18.73 6.65 18.86
CA LYS A 95 -19.57 6.88 20.04
C LYS A 95 -19.15 5.91 21.15
N SER A 96 -19.18 6.38 22.40
CA SER A 96 -18.91 5.53 23.55
C SER A 96 -20.02 4.49 23.72
N ASN A 97 -19.64 3.22 23.80
CA ASN A 97 -20.51 2.10 24.17
C ASN A 97 -19.77 1.20 25.18
N ARG A 98 -20.08 1.37 26.46
CA ARG A 98 -19.45 0.63 27.57
C ARG A 98 -20.43 -0.26 28.33
N LEU A 99 -21.61 -0.48 27.76
CA LEU A 99 -22.67 -1.25 28.40
C LEU A 99 -22.36 -2.76 28.40
N SER A 100 -21.49 -3.21 27.50
CA SER A 100 -21.05 -4.60 27.38
C SER A 100 -19.58 -4.68 26.99
N VAL A 101 -19.01 -5.87 27.16
CA VAL A 101 -17.74 -6.24 26.55
C VAL A 101 -18.02 -6.75 25.15
N LEU A 102 -17.37 -6.16 24.15
CA LEU A 102 -17.50 -6.53 22.75
C LEU A 102 -16.52 -7.67 22.43
N SER A 103 -16.97 -8.67 21.68
CA SER A 103 -16.07 -9.70 21.16
C SER A 103 -15.18 -9.11 20.06
N ALA A 104 -13.87 -9.32 20.18
CA ALA A 104 -12.85 -9.03 19.17
C ALA A 104 -12.28 -10.34 18.56
N ALA A 105 -13.12 -11.37 18.42
CA ALA A 105 -12.71 -12.65 17.86
C ALA A 105 -12.69 -12.68 16.32
N GLU A 106 -13.56 -11.87 15.70
CA GLU A 106 -13.82 -11.90 14.26
C GLU A 106 -13.42 -10.59 13.60
N LEU A 107 -13.08 -10.65 12.30
CA LEU A 107 -12.79 -9.47 11.51
C LEU A 107 -14.03 -8.58 11.39
N GLY A 108 -13.80 -7.26 11.39
CA GLY A 108 -14.82 -6.30 10.97
C GLY A 108 -15.13 -6.44 9.47
N PRO A 109 -16.28 -5.93 9.00
CA PRO A 109 -16.64 -5.98 7.59
C PRO A 109 -15.64 -5.21 6.71
N SER A 110 -15.46 -5.68 5.47
CA SER A 110 -14.71 -4.94 4.44
C SER A 110 -15.46 -3.72 3.96
N CYS A 111 -14.72 -2.66 3.63
CA CYS A 111 -15.29 -1.46 3.02
C CYS A 111 -15.89 -1.75 1.64
N PRO A 112 -16.79 -0.90 1.13
CA PRO A 112 -17.34 -1.07 -0.21
C PRO A 112 -16.23 -1.14 -1.27
N GLN A 113 -16.30 -2.15 -2.14
CA GLN A 113 -15.27 -2.46 -3.14
C GLN A 113 -15.67 -1.93 -4.53
N ALA A 114 -14.68 -1.77 -5.41
CA ALA A 114 -14.83 -1.46 -6.83
C ALA A 114 -14.29 -2.62 -7.71
N SER A 115 -14.27 -2.45 -9.04
CA SER A 115 -13.59 -3.37 -9.97
C SER A 115 -12.51 -2.63 -10.74
N ALA A 116 -11.37 -3.29 -11.00
CA ALA A 116 -10.27 -2.73 -11.80
C ALA A 116 -10.57 -2.83 -13.30
N ASN A 117 -9.78 -2.16 -14.16
CA ASN A 117 -9.71 -2.48 -15.60
C ASN A 117 -8.46 -3.32 -15.93
N THR A 118 -8.45 -4.60 -15.58
CA THR A 118 -7.33 -5.54 -15.78
C THR A 118 -7.82 -6.88 -16.36
N PRO A 119 -6.94 -7.76 -16.88
CA PRO A 119 -7.37 -9.04 -17.46
C PRO A 119 -8.16 -9.93 -16.49
N GLN A 120 -7.87 -9.85 -15.17
CA GLN A 120 -8.60 -10.62 -14.16
C GLN A 120 -9.87 -9.94 -13.65
N ALA A 121 -10.10 -8.67 -14.00
CA ALA A 121 -11.25 -7.94 -13.49
C ALA A 121 -12.53 -8.39 -14.20
N GLN A 122 -13.20 -9.38 -13.63
CA GLN A 122 -14.63 -9.56 -13.86
C GLN A 122 -15.35 -8.41 -13.16
N VAL A 123 -16.34 -7.80 -13.80
CA VAL A 123 -17.28 -6.89 -13.11
C VAL A 123 -17.99 -7.73 -12.06
N ALA A 124 -17.53 -7.63 -10.81
CA ALA A 124 -18.07 -8.40 -9.70
C ALA A 124 -19.32 -7.69 -9.14
N ASP A 125 -20.22 -8.48 -8.54
CA ASP A 125 -21.34 -7.91 -7.80
C ASP A 125 -20.82 -6.96 -6.70
N PRO A 126 -21.48 -5.81 -6.47
CA PRO A 126 -21.23 -4.93 -5.34
C PRO A 126 -21.01 -5.70 -4.03
N SER A 127 -19.90 -5.41 -3.33
CA SER A 127 -19.59 -6.04 -2.05
C SER A 127 -19.03 -5.03 -1.04
N GLY A 128 -19.11 -5.37 0.25
CA GLY A 128 -18.65 -4.55 1.37
C GLY A 128 -19.75 -3.76 2.07
N ASN A 129 -19.40 -3.10 3.17
CA ASN A 129 -20.29 -2.34 4.06
C ASN A 129 -19.66 -0.98 4.37
N GLU A 130 -20.42 0.12 4.33
CA GLU A 130 -19.87 1.45 4.69
C GLU A 130 -19.47 1.55 6.17
N ASP A 131 -20.11 0.81 7.07
CA ASP A 131 -19.62 0.67 8.44
C ASP A 131 -18.43 -0.30 8.47
N CYS A 132 -17.25 0.15 8.03
CA CYS A 132 -16.06 -0.69 7.86
C CYS A 132 -14.78 -0.19 8.54
N LEU A 133 -14.82 0.93 9.27
CA LEU A 133 -13.61 1.52 9.89
C LEU A 133 -13.20 0.79 11.18
N PHE A 134 -12.66 -0.41 10.96
CA PHE A 134 -12.15 -1.34 11.96
C PHE A 134 -10.67 -1.65 11.73
N LEU A 135 -10.00 -2.11 12.78
CA LEU A 135 -8.63 -2.63 12.72
C LEU A 135 -8.52 -3.93 13.51
N SER A 136 -7.43 -4.65 13.28
CA SER A 136 -7.05 -5.85 14.01
C SER A 136 -5.69 -5.64 14.67
N VAL A 137 -5.53 -6.07 15.92
CA VAL A 137 -4.27 -6.01 16.67
C VAL A 137 -3.81 -7.42 17.01
N TYR A 138 -2.55 -7.73 16.73
CA TYR A 138 -1.90 -9.03 16.98
C TYR A 138 -0.74 -8.82 17.95
N VAL A 139 -0.84 -9.43 19.12
CA VAL A 139 0.00 -9.11 20.29
C VAL A 139 0.65 -10.37 20.82
N PRO A 140 1.98 -10.46 20.93
CA PRO A 140 2.62 -11.50 21.71
C PRO A 140 2.08 -11.58 23.15
N GLN A 141 1.82 -12.78 23.68
CA GLN A 141 1.21 -12.94 25.03
C GLN A 141 1.97 -12.23 26.17
N ASN A 142 3.28 -12.01 26.01
CA ASN A 142 4.14 -11.33 26.98
C ASN A 142 4.63 -9.96 26.46
N ALA A 143 3.89 -9.33 25.55
CA ALA A 143 4.28 -8.04 24.99
C ALA A 143 4.43 -6.98 26.07
N THR A 144 5.56 -6.28 26.06
CA THR A 144 5.82 -5.12 26.93
C THR A 144 6.75 -4.18 26.20
N ASN A 145 6.29 -2.95 25.98
CA ASN A 145 7.04 -1.92 25.28
C ASN A 145 7.67 -2.44 23.96
N LEU A 146 6.86 -3.07 23.11
CA LEU A 146 7.31 -3.60 21.82
C LEU A 146 7.13 -2.56 20.70
N PRO A 147 8.01 -2.52 19.69
CA PRO A 147 7.75 -1.82 18.43
C PRO A 147 6.39 -2.21 17.83
N VAL A 148 5.80 -1.30 17.06
CA VAL A 148 4.48 -1.47 16.45
C VAL A 148 4.63 -1.46 14.93
N PHE A 149 4.17 -2.52 14.28
CA PHE A 149 4.08 -2.64 12.82
C PHE A 149 2.63 -2.42 12.39
N VAL A 150 2.37 -1.39 11.58
CA VAL A 150 1.04 -1.08 11.05
C VAL A 150 0.99 -1.37 9.55
N TRP A 151 0.13 -2.30 9.16
CA TRP A 151 -0.07 -2.72 7.78
C TRP A 151 -1.25 -1.98 7.12
N ILE A 152 -0.97 -1.37 5.97
CA ILE A 152 -1.93 -0.73 5.08
C ILE A 152 -2.02 -1.58 3.80
N HIS A 153 -3.17 -2.19 3.57
CA HIS A 153 -3.35 -3.11 2.44
C HIS A 153 -3.36 -2.39 1.08
N GLY A 154 -2.90 -3.11 0.05
CA GLY A 154 -3.00 -2.71 -1.36
C GLY A 154 -4.38 -2.98 -1.97
N GLY A 155 -4.44 -3.00 -3.31
CA GLY A 155 -5.67 -3.20 -4.08
C GLY A 155 -6.12 -1.97 -4.88
N GLY A 156 -5.16 -1.16 -5.32
CA GLY A 156 -5.41 -0.06 -6.25
C GLY A 156 -6.39 1.01 -5.78
N TYR A 157 -6.52 1.21 -4.45
CA TYR A 157 -7.48 2.11 -3.81
C TYR A 157 -8.96 1.76 -4.03
N GLY A 158 -9.29 0.75 -4.84
CA GLY A 158 -10.66 0.31 -5.12
C GLY A 158 -11.04 -1.02 -4.49
N ILE A 159 -10.07 -1.90 -4.21
CA ILE A 159 -10.29 -3.21 -3.58
C ILE A 159 -9.31 -3.46 -2.43
N GLY A 160 -9.55 -4.53 -1.68
CA GLY A 160 -8.70 -5.01 -0.60
C GLY A 160 -9.36 -4.90 0.78
N SER A 161 -8.68 -5.47 1.77
CA SER A 161 -9.09 -5.38 3.17
C SER A 161 -7.90 -5.62 4.12
N GLY A 162 -7.97 -5.05 5.32
CA GLY A 162 -7.09 -5.29 6.46
C GLY A 162 -7.32 -6.64 7.15
N SER A 163 -7.66 -7.67 6.39
CA SER A 163 -7.86 -9.05 6.87
C SER A 163 -6.56 -9.85 7.00
N GLN A 164 -5.42 -9.25 6.59
CA GLN A 164 -4.11 -9.88 6.64
C GLN A 164 -3.78 -10.35 8.06
N ASP A 165 -3.53 -11.66 8.22
CA ASP A 165 -3.03 -12.20 9.48
C ASP A 165 -1.56 -11.86 9.64
N LEU A 166 -1.24 -11.20 10.76
CA LEU A 166 0.12 -10.77 11.09
C LEU A 166 0.83 -11.74 12.05
N SER A 167 0.17 -12.81 12.49
CA SER A 167 0.75 -13.78 13.44
C SER A 167 2.00 -14.45 12.85
N GLY A 168 1.98 -14.82 11.57
CA GLY A 168 3.10 -15.46 10.87
C GLY A 168 4.37 -14.61 10.87
N ILE A 169 4.26 -13.34 10.44
CA ILE A 169 5.42 -12.42 10.45
C ILE A 169 5.88 -12.08 11.87
N ILE A 170 4.98 -12.00 12.86
CA ILE A 170 5.37 -11.80 14.27
C ILE A 170 6.15 -13.02 14.81
N ASN A 171 5.65 -14.24 14.56
CA ASN A 171 6.26 -15.48 15.02
C ASN A 171 7.63 -15.74 14.37
N ALA A 172 7.74 -15.51 13.07
CA ALA A 172 9.02 -15.60 12.34
C ALA A 172 10.10 -14.67 12.92
N ASN A 173 9.68 -13.66 13.67
CA ASN A 173 10.52 -12.62 14.24
C ASN A 173 10.60 -12.67 15.75
N ASN A 174 10.53 -13.88 16.31
CA ASN A 174 10.70 -14.14 17.74
C ASN A 174 9.74 -13.30 18.60
N ASN A 175 8.55 -12.98 18.09
CA ASN A 175 7.53 -12.21 18.79
C ASN A 175 8.03 -10.82 19.26
N SER A 176 8.87 -10.16 18.45
CA SER A 176 9.58 -8.93 18.82
C SER A 176 8.82 -7.62 18.55
N PHE A 177 7.62 -7.67 17.96
CA PHE A 177 6.79 -6.50 17.69
C PHE A 177 5.30 -6.85 17.75
N ILE A 178 4.45 -5.82 17.82
CA ILE A 178 2.98 -5.92 17.73
C ILE A 178 2.56 -5.58 16.30
N GLY A 179 1.61 -6.34 15.76
CA GLY A 179 1.02 -6.09 14.44
C GLY A 179 -0.32 -5.37 14.54
N VAL A 180 -0.58 -4.41 13.65
CA VAL A 180 -1.88 -3.75 13.46
C VAL A 180 -2.24 -3.78 11.98
N ALA A 181 -3.40 -4.32 11.61
CA ALA A 181 -3.92 -4.28 10.24
C ALA A 181 -5.17 -3.41 10.19
N ILE A 182 -5.24 -2.45 9.25
CA ILE A 182 -6.31 -1.44 9.23
C ILE A 182 -7.20 -1.57 7.98
N GLN A 183 -8.49 -1.26 8.15
CA GLN A 183 -9.41 -0.97 7.06
C GLN A 183 -9.39 0.53 6.73
N TYR A 184 -9.61 0.89 5.46
CA TYR A 184 -9.85 2.27 5.03
C TYR A 184 -10.86 2.31 3.88
N ARG A 185 -11.58 3.44 3.69
CA ARG A 185 -12.55 3.57 2.59
C ARG A 185 -11.87 3.48 1.23
N LEU A 186 -12.54 2.80 0.28
CA LEU A 186 -12.04 2.50 -1.05
C LEU A 186 -12.98 3.04 -2.15
N GLY A 187 -12.51 3.02 -3.39
CA GLY A 187 -13.25 3.40 -4.59
C GLY A 187 -13.89 4.78 -4.46
N ALA A 188 -15.12 4.90 -4.95
CA ALA A 188 -15.89 6.13 -4.82
C ALA A 188 -16.16 6.53 -3.36
N PHE A 189 -16.08 5.63 -2.37
CA PHE A 189 -16.33 5.97 -0.96
C PHE A 189 -15.13 6.62 -0.28
N GLY A 190 -13.92 6.27 -0.70
CA GLY A 190 -12.67 6.81 -0.15
C GLY A 190 -12.08 7.97 -0.97
N PHE A 191 -12.30 7.97 -2.27
CA PHE A 191 -11.51 8.78 -3.22
C PHE A 191 -12.38 9.47 -4.27
N LEU A 192 -13.63 9.82 -3.92
CA LEU A 192 -14.43 10.70 -4.77
C LEU A 192 -13.75 12.07 -4.85
N ALA A 193 -13.46 12.51 -6.08
CA ALA A 193 -12.80 13.77 -6.37
C ALA A 193 -13.69 14.68 -7.24
N GLY A 194 -13.47 16.00 -7.16
CA GLY A 194 -14.15 17.00 -7.98
C GLY A 194 -14.31 18.34 -7.26
N ASP A 195 -14.48 19.43 -8.01
CA ASP A 195 -14.56 20.81 -7.49
C ASP A 195 -15.63 21.00 -6.40
N GLU A 196 -16.68 20.20 -6.43
CA GLU A 196 -17.78 20.26 -5.45
C GLU A 196 -17.45 19.49 -4.16
N VAL A 197 -16.66 18.41 -4.24
CA VAL A 197 -16.12 17.71 -3.07
C VAL A 197 -15.09 18.59 -2.39
N HIS A 198 -14.20 19.20 -3.18
CA HIS A 198 -13.21 20.17 -2.70
C HIS A 198 -13.86 21.37 -2.00
N ARG A 199 -15.00 21.87 -2.53
CA ARG A 199 -15.80 22.94 -1.89
C ARG A 199 -16.54 22.52 -0.61
N ASN A 200 -16.66 21.21 -0.35
CA ASN A 200 -17.22 20.65 0.90
C ASN A 200 -16.11 20.13 1.84
N ASP A 201 -14.89 20.67 1.71
CA ASP A 201 -13.74 20.63 2.62
C ASP A 201 -13.08 19.28 2.92
N VAL A 202 -13.65 18.14 2.54
CA VAL A 202 -13.00 16.84 2.77
C VAL A 202 -12.84 16.02 1.50
N VAL A 203 -11.58 15.80 1.16
CA VAL A 203 -11.10 14.98 0.06
C VAL A 203 -10.11 13.95 0.60
N ASN A 204 -9.73 12.95 -0.22
CA ASN A 204 -8.84 11.87 0.22
C ASN A 204 -9.34 11.15 1.49
N ALA A 205 -10.66 10.97 1.62
CA ALA A 205 -11.31 10.42 2.80
C ALA A 205 -10.70 9.06 3.22
N GLY A 206 -10.31 8.23 2.26
CA GLY A 206 -9.59 6.98 2.49
C GLY A 206 -8.19 7.15 3.11
N ILE A 207 -7.41 8.17 2.72
CA ILE A 207 -6.11 8.43 3.37
C ILE A 207 -6.31 9.05 4.76
N LEU A 208 -7.34 9.89 4.92
CA LEU A 208 -7.70 10.44 6.23
C LEU A 208 -8.11 9.32 7.21
N ASP A 209 -8.77 8.26 6.75
CA ASP A 209 -9.04 7.06 7.56
C ASP A 209 -7.75 6.41 8.07
N GLN A 210 -6.75 6.29 7.21
CA GLN A 210 -5.45 5.71 7.57
C GLN A 210 -4.71 6.58 8.58
N LEU A 211 -4.67 7.92 8.37
CA LEU A 211 -4.11 8.86 9.34
C LEU A 211 -4.82 8.75 10.69
N PHE A 212 -6.15 8.64 10.69
CA PHE A 212 -6.94 8.51 11.91
C PHE A 212 -6.68 7.18 12.63
N ALA A 213 -6.43 6.10 11.90
CA ALA A 213 -5.97 4.83 12.47
C ALA A 213 -4.57 4.95 13.11
N LEU A 214 -3.63 5.70 12.50
CA LEU A 214 -2.32 5.97 13.12
C LEU A 214 -2.45 6.81 14.38
N GLN A 215 -3.34 7.80 14.37
CA GLN A 215 -3.66 8.57 15.56
C GLN A 215 -4.28 7.69 16.66
N TRP A 216 -5.10 6.69 16.29
CA TRP A 216 -5.59 5.67 17.22
C TRP A 216 -4.45 4.83 17.79
N VAL A 217 -3.49 4.38 16.96
CA VAL A 217 -2.29 3.64 17.41
C VAL A 217 -1.52 4.48 18.43
N GLN A 218 -1.24 5.74 18.13
CA GLN A 218 -0.54 6.67 19.03
C GLN A 218 -1.27 6.85 20.38
N ALA A 219 -2.60 6.77 20.41
CA ALA A 219 -3.38 6.98 21.62
C ALA A 219 -3.57 5.70 22.47
N TYR A 220 -3.61 4.52 21.85
CA TYR A 220 -4.12 3.31 22.50
C TYR A 220 -3.20 2.10 22.48
N ILE A 221 -2.13 2.08 21.67
CA ILE A 221 -1.34 0.86 21.48
C ILE A 221 -0.56 0.44 22.74
N GLU A 222 -0.29 1.36 23.67
CA GLU A 222 0.30 1.07 24.97
C GLU A 222 -0.57 0.10 25.80
N LEU A 223 -1.90 0.14 25.64
CA LEU A 223 -2.82 -0.81 26.29
C LEU A 223 -2.62 -2.26 25.83
N PHE A 224 -2.00 -2.43 24.66
CA PHE A 224 -1.65 -3.72 24.06
C PHE A 224 -0.15 -4.02 24.23
N GLY A 225 0.59 -3.23 25.01
CA GLY A 225 2.02 -3.45 25.25
C GLY A 225 2.93 -2.90 24.16
N GLY A 226 2.40 -2.08 23.27
CA GLY A 226 3.16 -1.42 22.20
C GLY A 226 3.76 -0.10 22.65
N ASP A 227 4.81 0.30 21.94
CA ASP A 227 5.50 1.58 22.12
C ASP A 227 5.09 2.54 20.99
N PRO A 228 4.26 3.56 21.27
CA PRO A 228 3.81 4.51 20.25
C PRO A 228 4.94 5.38 19.69
N SER A 229 6.11 5.42 20.35
CA SER A 229 7.30 6.10 19.83
C SER A 229 8.11 5.26 18.84
N ARG A 230 7.80 3.97 18.67
CA ARG A 230 8.47 3.03 17.75
C ARG A 230 7.47 2.38 16.80
N VAL A 231 6.78 3.23 16.04
CA VAL A 231 5.82 2.81 15.01
C VAL A 231 6.48 2.73 13.65
N THR A 232 6.31 1.59 12.98
CA THR A 232 6.67 1.35 11.57
C THR A 232 5.38 1.20 10.77
N ILE A 233 5.18 2.02 9.75
CA ILE A 233 4.07 1.84 8.79
C ILE A 233 4.56 1.09 7.56
N ALA A 234 3.74 0.21 7.00
CA ALA A 234 4.09 -0.55 5.83
C ALA A 234 2.88 -0.80 4.94
N GLY A 235 3.13 -0.94 3.64
CA GLY A 235 2.11 -1.34 2.68
C GLY A 235 2.71 -1.93 1.42
N GLN A 236 1.83 -2.51 0.59
CA GLN A 236 2.14 -3.01 -0.75
C GLN A 236 1.20 -2.36 -1.78
N SER A 237 1.66 -2.06 -2.99
CA SER A 237 0.84 -1.45 -4.07
C SER A 237 0.23 -0.10 -3.64
N ALA A 238 -1.08 0.08 -3.77
CA ALA A 238 -1.82 1.23 -3.24
C ALA A 238 -1.64 1.43 -1.72
N GLY A 239 -1.34 0.38 -0.96
CA GLY A 239 -0.98 0.49 0.45
C GLY A 239 0.43 1.09 0.63
N ALA A 240 1.38 0.71 -0.23
CA ALA A 240 2.71 1.35 -0.28
C ALA A 240 2.62 2.80 -0.79
N GLY A 241 1.73 3.08 -1.75
CA GLY A 241 1.42 4.44 -2.17
C GLY A 241 0.78 5.26 -1.06
N SER A 242 -0.13 4.67 -0.29
CA SER A 242 -0.70 5.27 0.92
C SER A 242 0.37 5.62 1.96
N VAL A 243 1.33 4.71 2.20
CA VAL A 243 2.51 5.00 3.04
C VAL A 243 3.32 6.15 2.46
N MET A 244 3.58 6.18 1.15
CA MET A 244 4.27 7.29 0.49
C MET A 244 3.50 8.63 0.62
N LEU A 245 2.17 8.60 0.56
CA LEU A 245 1.32 9.78 0.80
C LEU A 245 1.39 10.25 2.26
N LEU A 246 1.44 9.33 3.21
CA LEU A 246 1.64 9.64 4.64
C LEU A 246 3.07 10.15 4.91
N ASP A 247 4.07 9.67 4.17
CA ASP A 247 5.42 10.21 4.20
C ASP A 247 5.42 11.68 3.76
N ILE A 248 4.73 12.06 2.69
CA ILE A 248 4.70 13.48 2.23
C ILE A 248 3.61 14.33 2.89
N ALA A 249 2.74 13.73 3.70
CA ALA A 249 1.57 14.39 4.28
C ALA A 249 1.95 15.68 5.03
N TYR A 250 1.14 16.72 4.82
CA TYR A 250 1.37 18.07 5.33
C TYR A 250 2.75 18.63 4.97
N GLY A 251 3.32 18.24 3.83
CA GLY A 251 4.65 18.70 3.40
C GLY A 251 5.79 18.16 4.28
N GLY A 252 5.61 17.01 4.91
CA GLY A 252 6.61 16.40 5.77
C GLY A 252 6.75 17.05 7.16
N THR A 253 5.80 17.90 7.57
CA THR A 253 5.90 18.64 8.84
C THR A 253 5.46 17.85 10.07
N LEU A 254 4.87 16.66 9.91
CA LEU A 254 4.53 15.79 11.04
C LEU A 254 5.79 15.20 11.70
N GLY A 255 6.90 15.13 10.96
CA GLY A 255 8.14 14.55 11.45
C GLY A 255 7.90 13.11 11.92
N THR A 256 8.20 12.82 13.18
CA THR A 256 8.02 11.48 13.78
C THR A 256 6.77 11.33 14.64
N SER A 257 5.82 12.27 14.56
CA SER A 257 4.67 12.30 15.48
C SER A 257 3.73 11.11 15.34
N SER A 258 3.69 10.48 14.16
CA SER A 258 2.77 9.39 13.83
C SER A 258 3.50 8.05 13.62
N PHE A 259 4.71 8.09 13.05
CA PHE A 259 5.57 6.93 12.80
C PHE A 259 7.03 7.36 12.68
N VAL A 260 7.94 6.41 12.84
CA VAL A 260 9.40 6.60 12.74
C VAL A 260 9.95 5.94 11.49
N ASN A 261 9.48 4.74 11.16
CA ASN A 261 9.95 3.96 10.02
C ASN A 261 8.81 3.79 9.00
N SER A 262 9.14 3.75 7.71
CA SER A 262 8.21 3.40 6.64
C SER A 262 8.79 2.31 5.72
N ILE A 263 7.95 1.34 5.34
CA ILE A 263 8.26 0.29 4.37
C ILE A 263 7.28 0.39 3.20
N THR A 264 7.81 0.60 1.99
CA THR A 264 6.99 0.71 0.77
C THR A 264 7.36 -0.37 -0.23
N ALA A 265 6.53 -1.41 -0.33
CA ALA A 265 6.69 -2.45 -1.33
C ALA A 265 5.88 -2.11 -2.59
N SER A 266 6.54 -1.70 -3.67
CA SER A 266 5.90 -1.35 -4.95
C SER A 266 4.89 -0.18 -4.81
N PRO A 267 5.31 1.03 -4.38
CA PRO A 267 4.40 2.16 -4.15
C PRO A 267 3.71 2.64 -5.43
N TRP A 268 2.39 2.81 -5.36
CA TRP A 268 1.58 3.46 -6.40
C TRP A 268 0.55 4.42 -5.78
N ALA A 269 0.62 5.72 -6.08
CA ALA A 269 -0.06 6.75 -5.28
C ALA A 269 -1.17 7.56 -5.97
N TYR A 270 -1.19 7.70 -7.30
CA TYR A 270 -1.91 8.81 -7.94
C TYR A 270 -2.70 8.45 -9.20
N GLY A 271 -3.72 9.28 -9.46
CA GLY A 271 -4.34 9.50 -10.77
C GLY A 271 -5.37 10.65 -10.71
N ASN A 272 -5.74 11.19 -11.87
CA ASN A 272 -6.59 12.40 -11.96
C ASN A 272 -8.03 12.05 -12.40
N SER A 273 -9.04 12.39 -11.58
CA SER A 273 -10.44 12.36 -12.02
C SER A 273 -11.20 13.62 -11.56
N SER A 274 -11.92 14.24 -12.50
CA SER A 274 -12.67 15.49 -12.27
C SER A 274 -14.12 15.31 -12.72
N GLN A 275 -15.04 14.93 -11.83
CA GLN A 275 -16.47 15.01 -12.11
C GLN A 275 -17.26 15.52 -10.90
N THR A 276 -18.27 16.36 -11.19
CA THR A 276 -18.99 17.19 -10.21
C THR A 276 -20.48 16.84 -10.18
N ILE A 277 -20.91 16.07 -9.18
CA ILE A 277 -22.33 15.81 -8.85
C ILE A 277 -22.52 15.50 -7.34
N PHE A 278 -21.72 16.10 -6.45
CA PHE A 278 -21.50 15.65 -5.07
C PHE A 278 -22.79 15.58 -4.24
N GLU A 279 -23.62 16.62 -4.24
CA GLU A 279 -24.86 16.64 -3.44
C GLU A 279 -25.84 15.53 -3.86
N CYS A 280 -25.94 15.25 -5.16
CA CYS A 280 -26.74 14.14 -5.68
C CYS A 280 -26.19 12.80 -5.18
N LEU A 281 -24.87 12.62 -5.23
CA LEU A 281 -24.19 11.39 -4.82
C LEU A 281 -24.36 11.11 -3.32
N VAL A 282 -24.36 12.12 -2.45
CA VAL A 282 -24.50 11.92 -0.99
C VAL A 282 -25.82 11.23 -0.66
N SER A 283 -26.89 11.55 -1.41
CA SER A 283 -28.24 11.02 -1.19
C SER A 283 -28.47 9.63 -1.78
N GLN A 284 -27.56 9.10 -2.61
CA GLN A 284 -27.73 7.80 -3.24
C GLN A 284 -27.58 6.64 -2.24
N SER A 285 -28.15 5.49 -2.58
CA SER A 285 -27.96 4.27 -1.79
C SER A 285 -26.52 3.76 -1.90
N THR A 286 -26.04 3.03 -0.88
CA THR A 286 -24.74 2.35 -0.90
C THR A 286 -24.60 1.45 -2.12
N GLU A 287 -25.66 0.69 -2.43
CA GLU A 287 -25.69 -0.24 -3.57
C GLU A 287 -25.57 0.49 -4.91
N THR A 288 -26.26 1.63 -5.09
CA THR A 288 -26.15 2.45 -6.29
C THR A 288 -24.73 2.99 -6.47
N LEU A 289 -24.10 3.47 -5.39
CA LEU A 289 -22.74 3.98 -5.42
C LEU A 289 -21.70 2.86 -5.63
N GLN A 290 -21.90 1.68 -5.03
CA GLN A 290 -21.05 0.51 -5.30
C GLN A 290 -21.15 0.10 -6.77
N ASN A 291 -22.37 -0.01 -7.31
CA ASN A 291 -22.57 -0.30 -8.74
C ASN A 291 -21.85 0.73 -9.63
N ALA A 292 -22.00 2.02 -9.34
CA ALA A 292 -21.28 3.06 -10.07
C ALA A 292 -19.75 2.90 -9.93
N SER A 293 -19.25 2.66 -8.72
CA SER A 293 -17.82 2.48 -8.46
C SER A 293 -17.23 1.27 -9.18
N THR A 294 -17.99 0.17 -9.28
CA THR A 294 -17.63 -1.05 -10.02
C THR A 294 -17.62 -0.82 -11.53
N LEU A 295 -18.50 0.05 -12.05
CA LEU A 295 -18.63 0.28 -13.49
C LEU A 295 -17.70 1.36 -14.06
N VAL A 296 -17.35 2.41 -13.30
CA VAL A 296 -16.60 3.55 -13.84
C VAL A 296 -15.13 3.19 -14.11
N SER A 297 -14.46 2.46 -13.22
CA SER A 297 -13.06 2.07 -13.39
C SER A 297 -12.79 1.22 -14.65
N PRO A 298 -13.60 0.17 -14.97
CA PRO A 298 -13.48 -0.57 -16.24
C PRO A 298 -13.64 0.24 -17.52
N LEU A 299 -14.28 1.41 -17.47
CA LEU A 299 -14.44 2.31 -18.63
C LEU A 299 -13.22 3.22 -18.86
N GLY A 300 -12.29 3.28 -17.90
CA GLY A 300 -11.08 4.08 -17.96
C GLY A 300 -9.94 3.42 -18.73
N THR A 301 -8.76 4.05 -18.68
CA THR A 301 -7.53 3.50 -19.28
C THR A 301 -7.19 2.15 -18.65
N PHE A 302 -6.76 1.19 -19.47
CA PHE A 302 -6.35 -0.12 -18.99
C PHE A 302 -5.26 -0.02 -17.93
N GLY A 303 -5.33 -0.86 -16.89
CA GLY A 303 -4.38 -0.84 -15.76
C GLY A 303 -4.65 0.26 -14.72
N THR A 304 -5.63 1.14 -14.95
CA THR A 304 -5.94 2.27 -14.06
C THR A 304 -7.21 2.07 -13.24
N TRP A 305 -7.41 2.96 -12.26
CA TRP A 305 -8.60 3.04 -11.42
C TRP A 305 -9.20 4.44 -11.52
N ALA A 306 -10.53 4.56 -11.47
CA ALA A 306 -11.20 5.84 -11.64
C ALA A 306 -11.14 6.75 -10.40
N PHE A 307 -10.98 6.18 -9.22
CA PHE A 307 -11.01 6.89 -7.93
C PHE A 307 -9.68 6.68 -7.23
N LEU A 308 -8.88 7.74 -7.19
CA LEU A 308 -7.50 7.72 -6.70
C LEU A 308 -7.25 8.93 -5.79
N PRO A 309 -6.23 8.87 -4.92
CA PRO A 309 -5.78 10.04 -4.18
C PRO A 309 -5.41 11.20 -5.11
N PHE A 310 -5.62 12.43 -4.65
CA PHE A 310 -5.29 13.64 -5.40
C PHE A 310 -4.69 14.73 -4.50
N THR A 311 -4.03 15.71 -5.11
CA THR A 311 -3.48 16.88 -4.37
C THR A 311 -4.62 17.76 -3.89
N ASP A 312 -4.64 18.07 -2.60
CA ASP A 312 -5.67 18.90 -1.96
C ASP A 312 -5.12 20.18 -1.33
N ASP A 313 -3.86 20.50 -1.62
CA ASP A 313 -3.12 21.67 -1.17
C ASP A 313 -2.97 21.80 0.36
N VAL A 314 -3.49 20.84 1.13
CA VAL A 314 -3.49 20.86 2.61
C VAL A 314 -2.80 19.61 3.15
N PHE A 315 -3.43 18.45 2.94
CA PHE A 315 -2.95 17.16 3.39
C PHE A 315 -1.92 16.60 2.40
N ILE A 316 -2.22 16.55 1.10
CA ILE A 316 -1.23 16.29 0.04
C ILE A 316 -1.03 17.57 -0.77
N GLN A 317 0.06 18.28 -0.45
CA GLN A 317 0.34 19.64 -0.93
C GLN A 317 0.90 19.72 -2.36
N SER A 318 1.45 18.62 -2.85
CA SER A 318 2.03 18.52 -4.20
C SER A 318 2.08 17.05 -4.61
N THR A 319 2.31 16.78 -5.89
CA THR A 319 2.47 15.39 -6.35
C THR A 319 3.70 14.74 -5.69
N PRO A 320 3.70 13.41 -5.48
CA PRO A 320 4.84 12.66 -4.96
C PRO A 320 6.14 12.97 -5.68
N SER A 321 6.19 13.02 -7.02
CA SER A 321 7.43 13.34 -7.72
C SER A 321 8.01 14.70 -7.31
N GLN A 322 7.15 15.70 -7.07
CA GLN A 322 7.58 17.02 -6.61
C GLN A 322 8.00 17.01 -5.14
N ALA A 323 7.18 16.42 -4.26
CA ALA A 323 7.45 16.38 -2.82
C ALA A 323 8.74 15.60 -2.50
N LEU A 324 8.98 14.49 -3.18
CA LEU A 324 10.16 13.64 -3.01
C LEU A 324 11.44 14.32 -3.53
N LEU A 325 11.36 15.01 -4.67
CA LEU A 325 12.45 15.87 -5.17
C LEU A 325 12.83 16.96 -4.16
N GLU A 326 11.84 17.55 -3.51
CA GLU A 326 12.04 18.57 -2.48
C GLU A 326 12.41 17.99 -1.11
N ARG A 327 12.44 16.65 -0.97
CA ARG A 327 12.76 15.91 0.25
C ARG A 327 11.82 16.25 1.42
N LYS A 328 10.58 16.63 1.10
CA LYS A 328 9.50 16.92 2.05
C LYS A 328 8.84 15.63 2.50
N VAL A 329 9.50 14.91 3.42
CA VAL A 329 9.03 13.63 3.95
C VAL A 329 8.98 13.63 5.49
N ASN A 330 8.05 12.86 6.05
CA ASN A 330 7.86 12.50 7.46
C ASN A 330 8.72 11.28 7.82
N GLY A 331 8.80 10.90 9.10
CA GLY A 331 9.61 9.76 9.54
C GLY A 331 11.13 9.97 9.42
N LEU A 332 11.88 8.92 9.78
CA LEU A 332 13.35 8.90 9.82
C LEU A 332 13.99 7.83 8.94
N ASN A 333 13.37 6.66 8.85
CA ASN A 333 13.98 5.52 8.20
C ASN A 333 13.05 4.99 7.11
N GLN A 334 13.59 4.75 5.92
CA GLN A 334 12.83 4.28 4.77
C GLN A 334 13.44 3.00 4.18
N LEU A 335 12.60 1.98 3.96
CA LEU A 335 12.95 0.76 3.22
C LEU A 335 12.03 0.63 2.01
N SER A 336 12.59 0.80 0.81
CA SER A 336 11.85 0.78 -0.46
C SER A 336 12.05 -0.51 -1.24
N GLY A 337 10.99 -1.06 -1.81
CA GLY A 337 11.00 -2.32 -2.55
C GLY A 337 10.26 -2.24 -3.88
N ASN A 338 10.64 -3.10 -4.83
CA ASN A 338 9.85 -3.42 -6.02
C ASN A 338 10.06 -4.90 -6.40
N ASN A 339 9.10 -5.47 -7.12
CA ASN A 339 9.28 -6.77 -7.77
C ASN A 339 9.91 -6.53 -9.15
N ALA A 340 10.53 -7.55 -9.76
CA ALA A 340 11.22 -7.36 -11.04
C ALA A 340 10.25 -7.06 -12.19
N GLU A 341 9.07 -7.70 -12.24
CA GLU A 341 8.11 -7.58 -13.35
C GLU A 341 6.80 -6.91 -12.87
N GLN A 342 6.80 -5.58 -12.82
CA GLN A 342 5.71 -4.80 -12.20
C GLN A 342 4.55 -4.43 -13.14
N GLY A 343 4.78 -4.41 -14.46
CA GLY A 343 3.82 -3.90 -15.43
C GLY A 343 2.95 -4.97 -16.09
N ASP A 344 3.13 -6.24 -15.73
CA ASP A 344 2.56 -7.41 -16.38
C ASP A 344 1.02 -7.37 -16.49
N ALA A 345 0.34 -7.23 -15.35
CA ALA A 345 -1.12 -7.24 -15.24
C ALA A 345 -1.77 -5.89 -15.58
N PHE A 346 -0.97 -4.83 -15.71
CA PHE A 346 -1.44 -3.45 -15.89
C PHE A 346 -1.22 -2.91 -17.30
N THR A 347 -0.61 -3.69 -18.18
CA THR A 347 -0.39 -3.32 -19.57
C THR A 347 -1.40 -4.01 -20.47
N THR A 348 -1.91 -3.32 -21.50
CA THR A 348 -2.75 -3.95 -22.52
C THR A 348 -2.04 -5.16 -23.14
N GLN A 349 -2.79 -6.21 -23.44
CA GLN A 349 -2.24 -7.46 -23.96
C GLN A 349 -2.22 -7.49 -25.50
N ASN A 350 -1.44 -8.40 -26.08
CA ASN A 350 -1.26 -8.60 -27.52
C ASN A 350 -0.56 -7.44 -28.27
N ILE A 351 0.38 -6.77 -27.62
CA ILE A 351 1.21 -5.73 -28.23
C ILE A 351 2.35 -6.39 -29.02
N THR A 352 2.29 -6.30 -30.35
CA THR A 352 3.25 -6.98 -31.25
C THR A 352 4.10 -6.01 -32.07
N THR A 353 3.62 -4.79 -32.29
CA THR A 353 4.27 -3.76 -33.12
C THR A 353 4.39 -2.43 -32.37
N GLU A 354 5.28 -1.53 -32.80
CA GLU A 354 5.35 -0.17 -32.24
C GLU A 354 4.07 0.63 -32.50
N ASN A 355 3.31 0.32 -33.56
CA ASN A 355 2.02 0.95 -33.82
C ASN A 355 0.97 0.60 -32.76
N ASP A 356 1.10 -0.57 -32.10
CA ASP A 356 0.26 -0.93 -30.96
C ASP A 356 0.57 -0.06 -29.72
N LEU A 357 1.66 0.72 -29.76
CA LEU A 357 2.16 1.62 -28.70
C LEU A 357 1.99 3.10 -29.04
N ASP A 358 1.13 3.46 -30.00
CA ASP A 358 1.01 4.84 -30.50
C ASP A 358 0.72 5.87 -29.39
N TYR A 359 0.01 5.44 -28.33
CA TYR A 359 -0.30 6.28 -27.16
C TYR A 359 0.93 6.65 -26.31
N ILE A 360 2.05 5.94 -26.44
CA ILE A 360 3.32 6.17 -25.72
C ILE A 360 4.51 6.33 -26.68
N ALA A 361 4.28 6.59 -27.97
CA ALA A 361 5.30 6.59 -29.02
C ALA A 361 6.55 7.45 -28.71
N LYS A 362 6.39 8.56 -27.98
CA LYS A 362 7.49 9.44 -27.57
C LYS A 362 8.38 8.83 -26.48
N LEU A 363 7.82 7.96 -25.64
CA LEU A 363 8.52 7.28 -24.55
C LEU A 363 9.39 6.14 -25.06
N LEU A 364 9.04 5.58 -26.23
CA LEU A 364 9.78 4.50 -26.88
C LEU A 364 11.26 4.83 -27.10
N TYR A 365 11.63 6.09 -27.35
CA TYR A 365 13.02 6.48 -27.60
C TYR A 365 13.98 6.16 -26.44
N TYR A 366 13.48 6.14 -25.20
CA TYR A 366 14.29 5.91 -23.99
C TYR A 366 14.34 4.43 -23.57
N TYR A 367 13.61 3.56 -24.28
CA TYR A 367 13.58 2.12 -24.06
C TYR A 367 14.17 1.40 -25.28
N PRO A 368 15.06 0.40 -25.09
CA PRO A 368 15.63 -0.34 -26.21
C PRO A 368 14.53 -0.85 -27.17
N SER A 369 14.65 -0.55 -28.47
CA SER A 369 13.72 -1.02 -29.51
C SER A 369 13.96 -2.47 -29.91
N SER A 370 15.10 -3.03 -29.50
CA SER A 370 15.50 -4.40 -29.76
C SER A 370 14.93 -5.35 -28.71
N ASN A 371 14.65 -6.60 -29.10
CA ASN A 371 14.39 -7.76 -28.23
C ASN A 371 15.51 -8.06 -27.19
N VAL A 372 16.48 -7.15 -27.01
CA VAL A 372 17.52 -7.20 -26.00
C VAL A 372 16.86 -6.95 -24.66
N SER A 373 16.88 -8.00 -23.84
CA SER A 373 16.27 -8.11 -22.54
C SER A 373 16.61 -6.92 -21.64
N VAL A 374 15.58 -6.25 -21.14
CA VAL A 374 15.71 -5.29 -20.04
C VAL A 374 15.89 -6.04 -18.70
N SER A 375 15.41 -7.29 -18.59
CA SER A 375 15.65 -8.17 -17.43
C SER A 375 16.97 -8.95 -17.56
N SER A 376 17.82 -8.90 -16.54
CA SER A 376 19.18 -9.47 -16.54
C SER A 376 19.27 -10.93 -16.05
N ASP A 377 18.19 -11.52 -15.58
CA ASP A 377 18.21 -12.76 -14.81
C ASP A 377 17.66 -14.00 -15.55
N GLY A 378 17.00 -13.82 -16.70
CA GLY A 378 16.49 -14.95 -17.49
C GLY A 378 15.45 -15.82 -16.74
N LEU A 379 14.90 -15.33 -15.63
CA LEU A 379 14.02 -16.05 -14.73
C LEU A 379 12.64 -15.38 -14.76
N THR A 380 11.70 -16.05 -15.42
CA THR A 380 10.32 -15.60 -15.74
C THR A 380 10.24 -14.43 -16.73
N ARG A 381 9.75 -14.72 -17.93
CA ARG A 381 9.30 -13.69 -18.88
C ARG A 381 7.81 -13.86 -19.08
N THR A 382 7.02 -12.91 -18.61
CA THR A 382 5.59 -12.81 -18.93
C THR A 382 5.36 -12.11 -20.28
N ALA A 383 6.43 -11.72 -20.98
CA ALA A 383 6.38 -11.20 -22.34
C ALA A 383 7.74 -11.19 -23.03
N THR A 384 7.71 -11.02 -24.36
CA THR A 384 8.88 -10.70 -25.18
C THR A 384 8.56 -9.55 -26.14
N GLY A 385 9.58 -8.92 -26.73
CA GLY A 385 9.40 -7.87 -27.75
C GLY A 385 8.63 -6.64 -27.25
N GLN A 386 7.69 -6.13 -28.05
CA GLN A 386 6.96 -4.90 -27.75
C GLN A 386 6.07 -5.00 -26.51
N GLN A 387 5.50 -6.18 -26.24
CA GLN A 387 4.75 -6.43 -25.01
C GLN A 387 5.64 -6.26 -23.77
N GLN A 388 6.87 -6.81 -23.78
CA GLN A 388 7.82 -6.65 -22.68
C GLN A 388 8.23 -5.18 -22.51
N ARG A 389 8.46 -4.47 -23.62
CA ARG A 389 8.80 -3.04 -23.60
C ARG A 389 7.69 -2.21 -22.95
N ALA A 390 6.43 -2.50 -23.27
CA ALA A 390 5.27 -1.82 -22.70
C ALA A 390 5.13 -2.09 -21.20
N GLN A 391 5.31 -3.36 -20.78
CA GLN A 391 5.33 -3.74 -19.36
C GLN A 391 6.47 -3.05 -18.61
N ALA A 392 7.66 -2.95 -19.19
CA ALA A 392 8.78 -2.25 -18.59
C ALA A 392 8.52 -0.74 -18.45
N ILE A 393 7.93 -0.10 -19.47
CA ILE A 393 7.52 1.31 -19.41
C ILE A 393 6.56 1.54 -18.25
N TYR A 394 5.50 0.73 -18.15
CA TYR A 394 4.52 0.84 -17.06
C TYR A 394 5.17 0.55 -15.69
N GLY A 395 5.95 -0.52 -15.58
CA GLY A 395 6.61 -0.91 -14.34
C GLY A 395 7.56 0.17 -13.82
N ASP A 396 8.37 0.75 -14.70
CA ASP A 396 9.31 1.81 -14.39
C ASP A 396 8.61 3.10 -13.96
N SER A 397 7.64 3.57 -14.74
CA SER A 397 6.94 4.83 -14.46
C SER A 397 6.10 4.76 -13.19
N THR A 398 5.48 3.61 -12.93
CA THR A 398 4.42 3.48 -11.92
C THR A 398 4.93 2.99 -10.57
N PHE A 399 5.95 2.11 -10.55
CA PHE A 399 6.40 1.46 -9.31
C PHE A 399 7.89 1.63 -9.06
N VAL A 400 8.73 1.30 -10.04
CA VAL A 400 10.17 1.16 -9.80
C VAL A 400 10.83 2.52 -9.60
N CYS A 401 10.66 3.46 -10.52
CA CYS A 401 11.28 4.78 -10.40
C CYS A 401 10.74 5.58 -9.20
N PRO A 402 9.42 5.60 -8.93
CA PRO A 402 8.90 6.16 -7.68
C PRO A 402 9.54 5.54 -6.42
N SER A 403 9.76 4.22 -6.39
CA SER A 403 10.42 3.56 -5.26
C SER A 403 11.87 4.02 -5.06
N CYS A 404 12.60 4.32 -6.14
CA CYS A 404 13.96 4.87 -6.10
C CYS A 404 13.96 6.32 -5.61
N TRP A 405 13.05 7.15 -6.11
CA TRP A 405 12.93 8.56 -5.70
C TRP A 405 12.52 8.69 -4.23
N LEU A 406 11.66 7.79 -3.74
CA LEU A 406 11.28 7.74 -2.33
C LEU A 406 12.46 7.41 -1.43
N ALA A 407 13.29 6.42 -1.78
CA ALA A 407 14.51 6.14 -1.03
C ALA A 407 15.48 7.33 -1.04
N GLU A 408 15.67 7.98 -2.19
CA GLU A 408 16.51 9.18 -2.31
C GLU A 408 15.97 10.37 -1.51
N ALA A 409 14.65 10.52 -1.35
CA ALA A 409 14.07 11.62 -0.57
C ALA A 409 14.51 11.61 0.92
N TYR A 410 14.91 10.45 1.43
CA TYR A 410 15.46 10.27 2.79
C TYR A 410 16.99 10.48 2.86
N ASN A 411 17.64 10.95 1.79
CA ASN A 411 19.08 11.21 1.75
C ASN A 411 19.47 12.56 2.41
N ALA A 412 19.02 12.81 3.64
CA ALA A 412 19.34 14.03 4.42
C ALA A 412 19.00 13.88 5.92
N ASN A 413 19.42 14.84 6.75
CA ASN A 413 18.92 15.04 8.13
C ASN A 413 19.05 13.82 9.06
N GLY A 414 20.11 13.03 8.92
CA GLY A 414 20.35 11.85 9.77
C GLY A 414 19.38 10.69 9.50
N ARG A 415 18.68 10.71 8.36
CA ARG A 415 17.74 9.67 7.94
C ARG A 415 18.44 8.47 7.30
N THR A 416 17.81 7.31 7.41
CA THR A 416 18.27 6.08 6.75
C THR A 416 17.35 5.74 5.58
N ARG A 417 17.93 5.07 4.57
CA ARG A 417 17.29 4.77 3.30
C ARG A 417 17.89 3.53 2.69
N TYR A 418 17.06 2.56 2.34
CA TYR A 418 17.49 1.29 1.82
C TYR A 418 16.60 0.87 0.66
N LYS A 419 17.16 0.14 -0.29
CA LYS A 419 16.46 -0.28 -1.50
C LYS A 419 16.66 -1.77 -1.72
N TYR A 420 15.58 -2.49 -2.02
CA TYR A 420 15.63 -3.87 -2.51
C TYR A 420 14.82 -4.05 -3.80
N GLN A 421 15.15 -5.12 -4.54
CA GLN A 421 14.31 -5.71 -5.58
C GLN A 421 14.03 -7.18 -5.23
N TYR A 422 12.80 -7.63 -5.42
CA TYR A 422 12.40 -9.04 -5.34
C TYR A 422 12.39 -9.66 -6.74
N SER A 423 13.23 -10.67 -6.95
CA SER A 423 13.49 -11.29 -8.27
C SER A 423 13.19 -12.79 -8.29
N ILE A 424 12.29 -13.26 -7.43
CA ILE A 424 11.87 -14.68 -7.42
C ILE A 424 10.71 -14.94 -8.38
N PRO A 425 10.82 -15.91 -9.28
CA PRO A 425 9.71 -16.37 -10.11
C PRO A 425 8.48 -16.84 -9.28
N ILE A 426 7.26 -16.40 -9.57
CA ILE A 426 6.85 -15.40 -10.56
C ILE A 426 7.05 -13.99 -10.02
N THR A 427 7.87 -13.17 -10.66
CA THR A 427 8.32 -11.85 -10.20
C THR A 427 7.27 -10.73 -10.32
N LEU A 428 5.99 -11.10 -10.31
CA LEU A 428 4.85 -10.23 -10.62
C LEU A 428 4.54 -9.29 -9.47
N HIS A 429 3.76 -8.25 -9.76
CA HIS A 429 3.28 -7.32 -8.75
C HIS A 429 2.56 -8.03 -7.59
N GLY A 430 3.09 -7.89 -6.36
CA GLY A 430 2.54 -8.51 -5.14
C GLY A 430 3.05 -9.92 -4.83
N ALA A 431 3.88 -10.53 -5.69
CA ALA A 431 4.45 -11.86 -5.45
C ALA A 431 5.36 -11.94 -4.22
N ASP A 432 5.88 -10.81 -3.75
CA ASP A 432 6.71 -10.67 -2.56
C ASP A 432 5.93 -10.87 -1.25
N LEU A 433 4.59 -10.71 -1.25
CA LEU A 433 3.73 -10.84 -0.06
C LEU A 433 3.93 -12.17 0.68
N ALA A 434 3.98 -13.28 -0.06
CA ALA A 434 4.16 -14.61 0.52
C ALA A 434 5.54 -14.76 1.19
N ALA A 435 6.55 -14.05 0.70
CA ALA A 435 7.92 -14.18 1.19
C ALA A 435 8.15 -13.48 2.54
N TYR A 436 7.35 -12.48 2.92
CA TYR A 436 7.42 -11.86 4.25
C TYR A 436 6.25 -12.18 5.18
N TYR A 437 5.05 -12.51 4.69
CA TYR A 437 3.96 -12.99 5.56
C TYR A 437 4.07 -14.47 5.89
N GLY A 438 4.60 -15.26 4.96
CA GLY A 438 4.53 -16.71 5.01
C GLY A 438 3.09 -17.25 4.92
N PRO A 439 2.92 -18.60 4.98
CA PRO A 439 4.00 -19.58 4.89
C PRO A 439 4.65 -19.59 3.51
N ALA A 440 5.83 -20.21 3.40
CA ALA A 440 6.52 -20.36 2.13
C ALA A 440 5.62 -21.14 1.15
N GLY A 441 5.31 -20.53 0.01
CA GLY A 441 4.71 -21.23 -1.11
C GLY A 441 5.74 -22.17 -1.77
N ASP A 442 5.28 -22.99 -2.72
CA ASP A 442 6.14 -23.99 -3.38
C ASP A 442 7.29 -23.37 -4.19
N THR A 443 7.18 -22.08 -4.54
CA THR A 443 8.14 -21.34 -5.36
C THR A 443 9.15 -20.53 -4.57
N VAL A 444 8.99 -20.38 -3.24
CA VAL A 444 9.89 -19.59 -2.39
C VAL A 444 10.59 -20.51 -1.40
N GLY A 445 11.92 -20.54 -1.44
CA GLY A 445 12.70 -21.35 -0.52
C GLY A 445 12.56 -20.89 0.93
N PRO A 446 12.59 -21.81 1.92
CA PRO A 446 12.44 -21.46 3.34
C PRO A 446 13.54 -20.52 3.85
N ASP A 447 14.78 -20.68 3.36
CA ASP A 447 15.91 -19.82 3.73
C ASP A 447 15.74 -18.39 3.21
N LEU A 448 15.17 -18.22 2.02
CA LEU A 448 14.94 -16.89 1.45
C LEU A 448 13.79 -16.20 2.18
N MET A 449 12.69 -16.93 2.41
CA MET A 449 11.57 -16.43 3.20
C MET A 449 12.07 -15.96 4.57
N PHE A 450 12.89 -16.78 5.24
CA PHE A 450 13.48 -16.42 6.52
C PHE A 450 14.37 -15.17 6.41
N ALA A 451 15.27 -15.09 5.42
CA ALA A 451 16.11 -13.92 5.21
C ALA A 451 15.28 -12.65 5.00
N PHE A 452 14.24 -12.72 4.17
CA PHE A 452 13.40 -11.56 3.88
C PHE A 452 12.55 -11.12 5.08
N GLN A 453 12.02 -12.07 5.86
CA GLN A 453 11.35 -11.78 7.12
C GLN A 453 12.28 -11.09 8.13
N ARG A 454 13.54 -11.55 8.21
CA ARG A 454 14.56 -10.95 9.08
C ARG A 454 14.94 -9.54 8.66
N ILE A 455 15.01 -9.27 7.36
CA ILE A 455 15.23 -7.94 6.79
C ILE A 455 14.13 -6.98 7.25
N TRP A 456 12.86 -7.35 7.07
CA TRP A 456 11.72 -6.52 7.50
C TRP A 456 11.71 -6.33 9.01
N CYS A 457 11.99 -7.37 9.78
CA CYS A 457 12.00 -7.29 11.24
C CYS A 457 13.11 -6.41 11.79
N ASN A 458 14.34 -6.58 11.32
CA ASN A 458 15.45 -5.75 11.77
C ASN A 458 15.11 -4.29 11.46
N PHE A 459 14.48 -4.00 10.32
CA PHE A 459 14.00 -2.66 10.02
C PHE A 459 12.86 -2.18 10.94
N ILE A 460 11.83 -3.00 11.20
CA ILE A 460 10.73 -2.66 12.12
C ILE A 460 11.26 -2.34 13.52
N THR A 461 12.21 -3.12 14.00
CA THR A 461 12.71 -3.06 15.38
C THR A 461 13.82 -2.04 15.59
N THR A 462 14.66 -1.78 14.57
CA THR A 462 15.87 -0.96 14.69
C THR A 462 16.01 0.14 13.63
N GLY A 463 15.19 0.15 12.58
CA GLY A 463 15.36 1.04 11.43
C GLY A 463 16.51 0.65 10.50
N ASN A 464 17.10 -0.54 10.67
CA ASN A 464 18.18 -1.06 9.84
C ASN A 464 17.82 -2.48 9.33
N PRO A 465 17.77 -2.71 8.00
CA PRO A 465 17.39 -3.99 7.41
C PRO A 465 18.52 -5.03 7.36
N SER A 466 19.74 -4.66 7.76
CA SER A 466 20.93 -5.52 7.66
C SER A 466 20.74 -6.85 8.37
N ILE A 467 21.22 -7.95 7.78
CA ILE A 467 21.14 -9.31 8.33
C ILE A 467 22.54 -9.94 8.35
N SER A 468 22.77 -10.92 9.24
CA SER A 468 24.06 -11.62 9.27
C SER A 468 24.31 -12.41 8.00
N SER A 469 25.57 -12.65 7.67
CA SER A 469 25.93 -13.50 6.53
C SER A 469 25.29 -14.89 6.62
N ASP A 470 25.24 -15.50 7.81
CA ASP A 470 24.58 -16.80 8.01
C ASP A 470 23.12 -16.82 7.54
N ILE A 471 22.37 -15.75 7.84
CA ILE A 471 20.96 -15.62 7.43
C ILE A 471 20.88 -15.37 5.93
N ALA A 472 21.76 -14.53 5.38
CA ALA A 472 21.77 -14.18 3.97
C ALA A 472 22.10 -15.40 3.09
N VAL A 473 23.05 -16.24 3.53
CA VAL A 473 23.46 -17.49 2.87
C VAL A 473 22.39 -18.58 2.98
N GLY A 474 21.69 -18.65 4.12
CA GLY A 474 20.67 -19.65 4.38
C GLY A 474 21.25 -20.93 4.98
N ALA A 475 20.46 -21.60 5.82
CA ALA A 475 20.89 -22.80 6.54
C ALA A 475 21.11 -24.02 5.62
N SER A 476 20.54 -24.01 4.41
CA SER A 476 20.65 -25.08 3.43
C SER A 476 21.90 -24.99 2.54
N ALA A 477 22.76 -23.98 2.75
CA ALA A 477 23.97 -23.80 1.96
C ALA A 477 25.13 -24.71 2.41
N ASN A 478 25.91 -25.19 1.43
CA ASN A 478 27.19 -25.90 1.64
C ASN A 478 28.41 -25.05 1.19
N GLY A 479 28.31 -23.71 1.14
CA GLY A 479 29.34 -22.82 0.56
C GLY A 479 29.36 -21.40 1.15
N THR A 480 30.43 -20.66 0.85
CA THR A 480 30.92 -19.44 1.54
C THR A 480 30.65 -18.12 0.81
N SER A 481 29.58 -17.98 0.00
CA SER A 481 29.26 -16.66 -0.54
C SER A 481 28.87 -15.78 0.65
N GLU A 482 29.54 -14.65 0.90
CA GLU A 482 29.19 -13.72 1.97
C GLU A 482 28.41 -12.58 1.33
N PRO A 483 27.06 -12.55 1.35
CA PRO A 483 26.34 -11.37 0.94
C PRO A 483 26.74 -10.25 1.91
N GLU A 484 27.22 -9.11 1.41
CA GLU A 484 27.54 -7.93 2.23
C GLU A 484 26.25 -7.26 2.78
N LEU A 485 25.39 -8.03 3.44
CA LEU A 485 24.15 -7.57 4.06
C LEU A 485 24.31 -7.27 5.54
N GLU A 486 25.46 -7.60 6.14
CA GLU A 486 25.80 -7.19 7.50
C GLU A 486 25.89 -5.66 7.63
N ASN A 487 26.28 -5.01 6.52
CA ASN A 487 26.31 -3.57 6.37
C ASN A 487 25.56 -3.18 5.09
N TRP A 488 24.23 -3.37 5.08
CA TRP A 488 23.42 -2.95 3.95
C TRP A 488 23.65 -1.45 3.70
N PRO A 489 24.23 -1.05 2.55
CA PRO A 489 24.56 0.34 2.31
C PRO A 489 23.31 1.17 2.13
N PHE A 490 23.42 2.44 2.48
CA PHE A 490 22.33 3.35 2.21
C PHE A 490 22.18 3.63 0.72
N TYR A 491 20.95 3.64 0.24
CA TYR A 491 20.66 4.04 -1.14
C TYR A 491 20.91 5.54 -1.33
N ALA A 492 21.54 5.92 -2.44
CA ALA A 492 21.61 7.31 -2.88
C ALA A 492 21.87 7.40 -4.39
N LEU A 493 21.44 8.46 -5.07
CA LEU A 493 21.60 8.59 -6.52
C LEU A 493 23.06 8.49 -7.01
N TRP A 494 24.02 8.99 -6.23
CA TRP A 494 25.46 8.91 -6.52
C TRP A 494 26.12 7.56 -6.16
N ASP A 495 25.41 6.69 -5.43
CA ASP A 495 25.84 5.35 -5.03
C ASP A 495 24.60 4.46 -4.87
N PRO A 496 23.91 4.12 -5.98
CA PRO A 496 22.56 3.56 -5.96
C PRO A 496 22.57 2.06 -5.71
N LYS A 497 23.28 1.63 -4.66
CA LYS A 497 23.36 0.23 -4.25
C LYS A 497 22.02 -0.24 -3.71
N MET A 498 21.55 -1.36 -4.23
CA MET A 498 20.32 -2.01 -3.79
C MET A 498 20.53 -3.52 -3.64
N VAL A 499 19.72 -4.16 -2.79
CA VAL A 499 19.78 -5.61 -2.62
C VAL A 499 18.84 -6.29 -3.59
N ASN A 500 19.37 -7.24 -4.35
CA ASN A 500 18.60 -8.16 -5.16
C ASN A 500 18.28 -9.42 -4.34
N LEU A 501 17.02 -9.63 -4.01
CA LEU A 501 16.52 -10.84 -3.36
C LEU A 501 16.23 -11.88 -4.44
N ASN A 502 17.12 -12.87 -4.56
CA ASN A 502 16.99 -13.97 -5.51
C ASN A 502 17.27 -15.33 -4.85
N GLN A 503 16.94 -16.41 -5.56
CA GLN A 503 17.29 -17.78 -5.18
C GLN A 503 17.61 -18.64 -6.41
N THR A 504 18.33 -19.74 -6.19
CA THR A 504 18.59 -20.79 -7.17
C THR A 504 18.08 -22.13 -6.66
N GLY A 505 18.07 -23.17 -7.50
CA GLY A 505 17.61 -24.51 -7.14
C GLY A 505 16.13 -24.74 -7.44
N GLY A 506 15.55 -25.78 -6.85
CA GLY A 506 14.22 -26.27 -7.23
C GLY A 506 14.22 -27.03 -8.56
N SER A 507 13.06 -27.52 -8.95
CA SER A 507 12.82 -28.17 -10.24
C SER A 507 11.94 -27.30 -11.12
N PRO A 508 12.24 -27.15 -12.42
CA PRO A 508 11.45 -26.31 -13.30
C PRO A 508 10.03 -26.90 -13.49
N VAL A 509 9.02 -26.05 -13.32
CA VAL A 509 7.60 -26.36 -13.51
C VAL A 509 7.00 -25.31 -14.44
N SER A 510 6.11 -25.74 -15.34
CA SER A 510 5.35 -24.82 -16.19
C SER A 510 4.11 -24.35 -15.45
N LEU A 511 4.03 -23.04 -15.19
CA LEU A 511 2.91 -22.39 -14.51
C LEU A 511 2.06 -21.63 -15.52
N ASP A 512 0.76 -21.94 -15.54
CA ASP A 512 -0.25 -21.26 -16.35
C ASP A 512 -0.70 -19.98 -15.65
N LEU A 513 -0.31 -18.83 -16.21
CA LEU A 513 -0.63 -17.51 -15.65
C LEU A 513 -2.08 -17.09 -15.89
N SER A 514 -2.86 -17.79 -16.71
CA SER A 514 -4.24 -17.40 -16.99
C SER A 514 -5.11 -17.46 -15.72
N LYS A 515 -4.77 -18.38 -14.81
CA LYS A 515 -5.49 -18.58 -13.54
C LYS A 515 -5.03 -17.67 -12.42
N LEU A 516 -3.80 -17.17 -12.49
CA LEU A 516 -3.20 -16.30 -11.46
C LEU A 516 -3.37 -14.84 -11.80
N VAL A 517 -2.98 -14.49 -13.03
CA VAL A 517 -2.94 -13.11 -13.52
C VAL A 517 -3.77 -12.81 -14.76
N GLY A 518 -4.59 -13.76 -15.23
CA GLY A 518 -5.43 -13.57 -16.41
C GLY A 518 -4.62 -13.39 -17.70
N LEU A 519 -3.34 -13.73 -17.67
CA LEU A 519 -2.43 -13.68 -18.81
C LEU A 519 -2.40 -15.06 -19.46
N ASP A 520 -2.80 -15.18 -20.73
CA ASP A 520 -2.80 -16.45 -21.48
C ASP A 520 -1.37 -16.85 -21.90
N GLN A 521 -0.53 -17.15 -20.90
CA GLN A 521 0.88 -17.48 -21.05
C GLN A 521 1.33 -18.51 -20.01
N ASN A 522 2.21 -19.41 -20.44
CA ASN A 522 2.91 -20.32 -19.55
C ASN A 522 4.31 -19.80 -19.26
N VAL A 523 4.68 -19.76 -17.98
CA VAL A 523 6.02 -19.38 -17.54
C VAL A 523 6.70 -20.52 -16.80
N THR A 524 8.02 -20.60 -16.89
CA THR A 524 8.79 -21.55 -16.08
C THR A 524 9.05 -20.94 -14.70
N VAL A 525 8.56 -21.63 -13.68
CA VAL A 525 8.90 -21.38 -12.26
C VAL A 525 9.72 -22.55 -11.72
N TYR A 526 10.23 -22.42 -10.51
CA TYR A 526 10.96 -23.49 -9.84
C TYR A 526 10.21 -23.84 -8.56
N GLU A 527 9.96 -25.13 -8.35
CA GLU A 527 9.27 -25.65 -7.18
C GLU A 527 10.04 -26.78 -6.51
N GLY A 528 9.69 -27.07 -5.25
CA GLY A 528 10.19 -28.24 -4.53
C GLY A 528 11.37 -27.95 -3.61
N SER A 529 12.40 -28.81 -3.65
CA SER A 529 13.51 -28.78 -2.69
C SER A 529 14.84 -28.36 -3.32
N GLY A 530 15.82 -28.06 -2.47
CA GLY A 530 17.17 -27.69 -2.91
C GLY A 530 17.32 -26.22 -3.28
N PHE A 531 16.37 -25.36 -2.89
CA PHE A 531 16.52 -23.92 -2.99
C PHE A 531 17.73 -23.42 -2.20
N ARG A 532 18.40 -22.41 -2.75
CA ARG A 532 19.52 -21.70 -2.12
C ARG A 532 19.39 -20.23 -2.37
N ASN A 533 19.65 -19.42 -1.34
CA ASN A 533 19.67 -17.98 -1.47
C ASN A 533 20.72 -17.55 -2.51
N ASP A 534 20.36 -16.57 -3.32
CA ASP A 534 21.23 -15.89 -4.28
C ASP A 534 21.09 -14.36 -4.07
N ILE A 535 21.13 -13.97 -2.80
CA ILE A 535 20.97 -12.57 -2.41
C ILE A 535 22.28 -11.83 -2.68
N SER A 536 22.19 -10.70 -3.38
CA SER A 536 23.36 -9.93 -3.80
C SER A 536 23.13 -8.43 -3.69
N LEU A 537 24.22 -7.68 -3.48
CA LEU A 537 24.21 -6.23 -3.61
C LEU A 537 24.51 -5.86 -5.07
N VAL A 538 23.65 -5.06 -5.68
CA VAL A 538 23.74 -4.70 -7.11
C VAL A 538 23.75 -3.19 -7.30
N ASP A 539 24.28 -2.73 -8.42
CA ASP A 539 24.23 -1.33 -8.83
C ASP A 539 22.89 -1.00 -9.49
N GLY A 540 21.99 -0.32 -8.77
CA GLY A 540 20.66 0.01 -9.26
C GLY A 540 20.62 0.94 -10.48
N TYR A 541 21.71 1.65 -10.80
CA TYR A 541 21.76 2.51 -11.98
C TYR A 541 21.99 1.70 -13.24
N GLU A 542 22.97 0.79 -13.21
CA GLU A 542 23.31 -0.10 -14.32
C GLU A 542 22.37 -1.30 -14.44
N TRP A 543 21.69 -1.66 -13.34
CA TRP A 543 20.76 -2.78 -13.27
C TRP A 543 19.73 -2.75 -14.40
N GLU A 544 19.38 -3.93 -14.91
CA GLU A 544 18.32 -4.10 -15.90
C GLU A 544 18.42 -3.13 -17.09
N GLY A 545 19.57 -3.17 -17.76
CA GLY A 545 19.82 -2.42 -18.98
C GLY A 545 19.85 -0.91 -18.77
N GLY A 546 20.47 -0.45 -17.68
CA GLY A 546 20.61 0.98 -17.39
C GLY A 546 19.32 1.63 -16.88
N ARG A 547 18.58 0.94 -16.01
CA ARG A 547 17.32 1.42 -15.42
C ARG A 547 17.43 2.80 -14.77
N GLY A 548 18.58 3.13 -14.19
CA GLY A 548 18.84 4.46 -13.62
C GLY A 548 18.59 5.60 -14.60
N MET A 549 19.07 5.47 -15.85
CA MET A 549 18.84 6.48 -16.89
C MET A 549 17.35 6.66 -17.22
N ARG A 550 16.57 5.57 -17.17
CA ARG A 550 15.12 5.62 -17.41
C ARG A 550 14.42 6.34 -16.26
N CYS A 551 14.84 6.12 -15.02
CA CYS A 551 14.32 6.85 -13.88
C CYS A 551 14.71 8.34 -13.89
N ASP A 552 15.91 8.71 -14.34
CA ASP A 552 16.29 10.12 -14.55
C ASP A 552 15.40 10.79 -15.60
N PHE A 553 15.10 10.08 -16.70
CA PHE A 553 14.18 10.55 -17.72
C PHE A 553 12.79 10.81 -17.15
N TRP A 554 12.20 9.84 -16.45
CA TRP A 554 10.87 9.98 -15.85
C TRP A 554 10.80 11.14 -14.85
N LEU A 555 11.86 11.31 -14.06
CA LEU A 555 11.97 12.41 -13.11
C LEU A 555 12.01 13.76 -13.84
N SER A 556 12.72 13.86 -14.96
CA SER A 556 12.85 15.09 -15.75
C SER A 556 11.52 15.54 -16.39
N VAL A 557 10.62 14.60 -16.67
CA VAL A 557 9.30 14.88 -17.29
C VAL A 557 8.14 14.84 -16.29
N SER A 558 8.42 14.61 -15.01
CA SER A 558 7.41 14.50 -13.93
C SER A 558 6.47 15.71 -13.80
N LYS A 559 6.91 16.90 -14.22
CA LYS A 559 6.08 18.13 -14.21
C LYS A 559 5.07 18.21 -15.35
N ILE A 560 5.21 17.38 -16.39
CA ILE A 560 4.40 17.44 -17.62
C ILE A 560 3.71 16.12 -17.95
N VAL A 561 4.19 15.00 -17.40
CA VAL A 561 3.49 13.72 -17.43
C VAL A 561 2.66 13.64 -16.15
N PRO A 562 1.32 13.64 -16.24
CA PRO A 562 0.47 13.42 -15.07
C PRO A 562 0.83 12.08 -14.43
N GLU A 563 1.01 12.08 -13.10
CA GLU A 563 1.13 10.86 -12.30
C GLU A 563 -0.16 10.03 -12.28
#